data_AF-A0A7J3JKX0-F1
#
_entry.id   AF-A0A7J3JKX0-F1
#
_cell.length_a   1.000
_cell.length_b   1.000
_cell.length_c   1.000
_cell.angle_alpha   90.00
_cell.angle_beta   90.00
_cell.angle_gamma   90.00
#
_symmetry.space_group_name_H-M   'P 1'
#
loop_
_entity.id
_entity.type
_entity.pdbx_description
1 polymer ?
#
loop_
_entity_poly.entity_id
_entity_poly.type
_entity_poly.pdbx_seq_one_letter_code
_entity_poly.pdbx_strand_id
1 'polypeptide(L)'
;MVREGELVEILKIRALPESSNDHGALIEFLKLYRDAVQLAVNRLGSLNEIPSITTLHRMFYSELKRYGFRAHHVKQIYVYAKAVVKSSKRNGGKKPVLRRLTARIDTTTSWTSTAECWF
;
A
#
# COMPACT_ATOMS: atom_id res chain seq x y z
N MET A 1 -2.45 10.84 -15.65
CA MET A 1 -2.52 11.53 -14.36
C MET A 1 -3.97 11.50 -13.91
N VAL A 2 -4.32 10.61 -12.97
CA VAL A 2 -5.69 10.53 -12.43
C VAL A 2 -5.85 11.64 -11.39
N ARG A 3 -6.97 12.39 -11.45
CA ARG A 3 -7.20 13.58 -10.62
C ARG A 3 -7.66 13.16 -9.21
N GLU A 4 -7.20 13.90 -8.21
CA GLU A 4 -7.36 13.64 -6.77
C GLU A 4 -8.82 13.43 -6.32
N GLY A 5 -9.80 14.00 -7.02
CA GLY A 5 -11.23 13.86 -6.73
C GLY A 5 -11.86 12.53 -7.17
N GLU A 6 -11.36 11.91 -8.23
CA GLU A 6 -11.95 10.70 -8.83
C GLU A 6 -11.70 9.45 -7.96
N LEU A 7 -10.54 9.43 -7.29
CA LEU A 7 -10.16 8.36 -6.37
C LEU A 7 -11.07 8.31 -5.13
N VAL A 8 -11.47 9.47 -4.60
CA VAL A 8 -12.28 9.57 -3.37
C VAL A 8 -13.69 9.04 -3.58
N GLU A 9 -14.26 9.23 -4.77
CA GLU A 9 -15.62 8.78 -5.10
C GLU A 9 -15.68 7.27 -5.35
N ILE A 10 -14.68 6.71 -6.05
CA ILE A 10 -14.52 5.26 -6.25
C ILE A 10 -14.32 4.54 -4.91
N LEU A 11 -13.62 5.16 -3.95
CA LEU A 11 -13.29 4.55 -2.66
C LEU A 11 -14.41 4.58 -1.63
N LYS A 12 -15.33 5.55 -1.74
CA LYS A 12 -16.53 5.58 -0.88
C LYS A 12 -17.50 4.44 -1.19
N ILE A 13 -17.50 3.91 -2.42
CA ILE A 13 -18.46 2.90 -2.88
C ILE A 13 -18.00 1.46 -2.54
N ARG A 14 -16.72 1.20 -2.26
CA ARG A 14 -16.17 -0.18 -2.16
C ARG A 14 -15.20 -0.41 -1.00
N ALA A 15 -15.62 -0.08 0.22
CA ALA A 15 -14.81 -0.32 1.43
C ALA A 15 -14.66 -1.81 1.85
N LEU A 16 -15.18 -2.76 1.05
CA LEU A 16 -14.84 -4.19 1.01
C LEU A 16 -15.60 -4.81 -0.19
N PRO A 17 -15.03 -5.76 -0.95
CA PRO A 17 -15.83 -6.56 -1.89
C PRO A 17 -16.85 -7.40 -1.10
N GLU A 18 -18.13 -7.30 -1.46
CA GLU A 18 -19.20 -8.13 -0.86
C GLU A 18 -19.09 -9.62 -1.24
N SER A 19 -18.21 -9.97 -2.18
CA SER A 19 -17.97 -11.35 -2.57
C SER A 19 -16.56 -11.53 -3.12
N SER A 20 -15.98 -12.71 -2.90
CA SER A 20 -14.60 -13.11 -3.24
C SER A 20 -14.26 -13.14 -4.74
N ASN A 21 -15.15 -12.65 -5.59
CA ASN A 21 -15.15 -12.80 -7.04
C ASN A 21 -14.81 -11.50 -7.79
N ASP A 22 -14.82 -10.33 -7.13
CA ASP A 22 -14.44 -9.04 -7.75
C ASP A 22 -12.91 -8.81 -7.68
N HIS A 23 -12.19 -9.49 -8.57
CA HIS A 23 -10.74 -9.33 -8.75
C HIS A 23 -10.34 -7.89 -9.09
N GLY A 24 -11.24 -7.12 -9.73
CA GLY A 24 -11.00 -5.72 -10.10
C GLY A 24 -10.88 -4.82 -8.88
N ALA A 25 -11.86 -4.91 -7.97
CA ALA A 25 -11.86 -4.13 -6.72
C ALA A 25 -10.65 -4.45 -5.83
N LEU A 26 -10.21 -5.72 -5.78
CA LEU A 26 -8.99 -6.11 -5.07
C LEU A 26 -7.74 -5.46 -5.69
N ILE A 27 -7.61 -5.48 -7.01
CA ILE A 27 -6.48 -4.86 -7.72
C ILE A 27 -6.47 -3.34 -7.49
N GLU A 28 -7.64 -2.68 -7.52
CA GLU A 28 -7.76 -1.24 -7.22
C GLU A 28 -7.32 -0.92 -5.79
N PHE A 29 -7.76 -1.70 -4.80
CA PHE A 29 -7.33 -1.54 -3.42
C PHE A 29 -5.81 -1.69 -3.27
N LEU A 30 -5.22 -2.71 -3.90
CA LEU A 30 -3.77 -2.94 -3.86
C LEU A 30 -2.99 -1.80 -4.52
N LYS A 31 -3.49 -1.26 -5.64
CA LYS A 31 -2.90 -0.08 -6.31
C LYS A 31 -2.96 1.14 -5.41
N LEU A 32 -4.11 1.43 -4.82
CA LEU A 32 -4.24 2.55 -3.89
C LEU A 32 -3.33 2.38 -2.67
N TYR A 33 -3.26 1.17 -2.11
CA TYR A 33 -2.38 0.89 -0.97
C TYR A 33 -0.92 1.16 -1.32
N ARG A 34 -0.44 0.66 -2.48
CA ARG A 34 0.91 0.96 -2.99
C ARG A 34 1.13 2.46 -3.13
N ASP A 35 0.20 3.17 -3.75
CA ASP A 35 0.34 4.60 -4.03
C ASP A 35 0.34 5.43 -2.73
N ALA A 36 -0.47 5.04 -1.74
CA ALA A 36 -0.48 5.63 -0.41
C ALA A 36 0.85 5.42 0.33
N VAL A 37 1.43 4.22 0.26
CA VAL A 37 2.78 3.98 0.81
C VAL A 37 3.83 4.81 0.08
N GLN A 38 3.77 4.89 -1.26
CA GLN A 38 4.72 5.71 -2.01
C GLN A 38 4.61 7.19 -1.65
N LEU A 39 3.40 7.71 -1.44
CA LEU A 39 3.17 9.07 -0.95
C LEU A 39 3.83 9.28 0.42
N ALA A 40 3.63 8.34 1.36
CA ALA A 40 4.23 8.42 2.68
C ALA A 40 5.76 8.35 2.61
N VAL A 41 6.32 7.43 1.82
CA VAL A 41 7.76 7.34 1.54
C VAL A 41 8.30 8.63 0.93
N ASN A 42 7.54 9.23 0.00
CA ASN A 42 7.94 10.44 -0.68
C ASN A 42 8.07 11.62 0.26
N ARG A 43 7.10 11.80 1.16
CA ARG A 43 7.11 12.86 2.17
C ARG A 43 8.17 12.62 3.23
N LEU A 44 8.29 11.39 3.73
CA LEU A 44 9.28 11.04 4.75
C LEU A 44 10.73 11.11 4.23
N GLY A 45 10.95 10.76 2.96
CA GLY A 45 12.26 10.85 2.33
C GLY A 45 12.76 12.28 2.16
N SER A 46 11.87 13.27 2.15
CA SER A 46 12.22 14.70 2.07
C SER A 46 12.52 15.34 3.43
N LEU A 47 12.28 14.64 4.54
CA LEU A 47 12.60 15.14 5.88
C LEU A 47 14.07 14.86 6.22
N ASN A 48 14.69 15.74 7.02
CA ASN A 48 16.06 15.53 7.49
C ASN A 48 16.15 14.33 8.45
N GLU A 49 15.19 14.21 9.36
CA GLU A 49 15.13 13.15 10.38
C GLU A 49 13.96 12.18 10.17
N ILE A 50 13.90 11.11 10.96
CA ILE A 50 12.83 10.11 10.90
C ILE A 50 11.85 10.36 12.05
N PRO A 51 10.60 10.78 11.77
CA PRO A 51 9.63 11.10 12.81
C PRO A 51 9.24 9.92 13.72
N SER A 52 8.77 10.24 14.93
CA SER A 52 8.14 9.28 15.85
C SER A 52 6.80 8.76 15.30
N ILE A 53 6.32 7.61 15.79
CA ILE A 53 5.03 7.04 15.35
C ILE A 53 3.86 7.99 15.61
N THR A 54 3.85 8.68 16.74
CA THR A 54 2.82 9.68 17.08
C THR A 54 2.81 10.83 16.07
N THR A 55 3.99 11.29 15.65
CA THR A 55 4.11 12.35 14.64
C THR A 55 3.60 11.86 13.29
N LEU A 56 3.95 10.64 12.88
CA LEU A 56 3.44 10.04 11.65
C LEU A 56 1.91 9.92 11.66
N HIS A 57 1.34 9.54 12.81
CA HIS A 57 -0.11 9.48 12.95
C HIS A 57 -0.75 10.86 12.70
N ARG A 58 -0.22 11.93 13.32
CA ARG A 58 -0.71 13.30 13.09
C ARG A 58 -0.56 13.75 11.63
N MET A 59 0.53 13.35 10.97
CA MET A 59 0.81 13.73 9.58
C MET A 59 -0.10 13.02 8.57
N PHE A 60 -0.35 11.73 8.74
CA PHE A 60 -0.95 10.89 7.69
C PHE A 60 -2.37 10.43 8.00
N TYR A 61 -2.81 10.43 9.27
CA TYR A 61 -4.05 9.75 9.64
C TYR A 61 -5.27 10.34 8.95
N SER A 62 -5.45 11.67 9.01
CA SER A 62 -6.60 12.35 8.42
C SER A 62 -6.64 12.20 6.89
N GLU A 63 -5.48 12.33 6.22
CA GLU A 63 -5.36 12.18 4.77
C GLU A 63 -5.67 10.75 4.31
N LEU A 64 -5.04 9.74 4.93
CA LEU A 64 -5.26 8.35 4.55
C LEU A 64 -6.68 7.87 4.91
N LYS A 65 -7.28 8.41 5.98
CA LYS A 65 -8.69 8.20 6.29
C LYS A 65 -9.62 8.76 5.20
N ARG A 66 -9.28 9.91 4.59
CA ARG A 66 -10.05 10.50 3.48
C ARG A 66 -9.96 9.67 2.20
N TYR A 67 -8.86 8.94 1.99
CA TYR A 67 -8.76 7.92 0.92
C TYR A 67 -9.51 6.61 1.23
N GLY A 68 -10.31 6.55 2.30
CA GLY A 68 -11.13 5.38 2.60
C GLY A 68 -10.38 4.25 3.31
N PHE A 69 -9.12 4.43 3.72
CA PHE A 69 -8.43 3.40 4.50
C PHE A 69 -9.04 3.23 5.90
N ARG A 70 -9.11 1.98 6.34
CA ARG A 70 -9.43 1.64 7.73
C ARG A 70 -8.26 2.00 8.65
N ALA A 71 -8.53 2.32 9.92
CA ALA A 71 -7.51 2.80 10.85
C ALA A 71 -6.28 1.87 10.96
N HIS A 72 -6.48 0.55 10.86
CA HIS A 72 -5.38 -0.41 10.85
C HIS A 72 -4.53 -0.30 9.57
N HIS A 73 -5.13 -0.16 8.38
CA HIS A 73 -4.40 0.06 7.12
C HIS A 73 -3.60 1.36 7.16
N VAL A 74 -4.20 2.45 7.66
CA VAL A 74 -3.53 3.73 7.86
C VAL A 74 -2.26 3.56 8.70
N LYS A 75 -2.35 2.84 9.82
CA LYS A 75 -1.20 2.53 10.67
C LYS A 75 -0.13 1.73 9.95
N GLN A 76 -0.52 0.69 9.20
CA GLN A 76 0.41 -0.14 8.45
C GLN A 76 1.17 0.67 7.38
N ILE A 77 0.47 1.57 6.68
CA ILE A 77 1.06 2.41 5.62
C ILE A 77 2.22 3.24 6.16
N TYR A 78 2.01 4.04 7.21
CA TYR A 78 3.08 4.92 7.69
C TYR A 78 4.18 4.17 8.47
N VAL A 79 3.88 3.05 9.11
CA VAL A 79 4.88 2.18 9.77
C VAL A 79 5.80 1.56 8.72
N TYR A 80 5.22 1.02 7.65
CA TYR A 80 5.98 0.42 6.57
C TYR A 80 6.83 1.47 5.83
N ALA A 81 6.24 2.63 5.51
CA ALA A 81 6.97 3.74 4.90
C ALA A 81 8.16 4.21 5.75
N LYS A 82 7.99 4.29 7.08
CA LYS A 82 9.07 4.59 8.02
C LYS A 82 10.21 3.58 7.93
N ALA A 83 9.90 2.28 7.90
CA ALA A 83 10.91 1.21 7.80
C ALA A 83 11.70 1.29 6.49
N VAL A 84 11.01 1.53 5.37
CA VAL A 84 11.63 1.70 4.04
C VAL A 84 12.58 2.90 4.02
N VAL A 85 12.14 4.07 4.49
CA VAL A 85 12.99 5.28 4.53
C VAL A 85 14.16 5.11 5.50
N LYS A 86 13.94 4.49 6.66
CA LYS A 86 15.01 4.18 7.62
C LYS A 86 16.10 3.33 7.00
N SER A 87 15.71 2.26 6.29
CA SER A 87 16.65 1.39 5.60
C SER A 87 17.41 2.14 4.49
N SER A 88 16.69 2.93 3.69
CA SER A 88 17.28 3.72 2.60
C SER A 88 18.31 4.73 3.09
N LYS A 89 17.99 5.48 4.16
CA LYS A 89 18.91 6.48 4.75
C LYS A 89 20.16 5.82 5.33
N ARG A 90 20.01 4.67 6.00
CA ARG A 90 21.16 3.92 6.55
C ARG A 90 22.12 3.45 5.45
N ASN A 91 21.60 3.12 4.28
CA ASN A 91 22.40 2.62 3.16
C ASN A 91 22.93 3.75 2.25
N GLY A 92 22.77 5.04 2.63
CA GLY A 92 23.16 6.18 1.79
C GLY A 92 22.45 6.23 0.43
N GLY A 93 21.30 5.53 0.33
CA GLY A 93 20.66 5.21 -0.93
C GLY A 93 19.78 6.33 -1.49
N LYS A 94 19.54 6.27 -2.81
CA LYS A 94 18.56 7.10 -3.51
C LYS A 94 17.15 6.87 -2.96
N LYS A 95 16.26 7.86 -3.15
CA LYS A 95 14.87 7.81 -2.72
C LYS A 95 14.19 6.48 -3.14
N PRO A 96 13.61 5.71 -2.20
CA PRO A 96 13.05 4.41 -2.52
C PRO A 96 11.75 4.56 -3.31
N VAL A 97 11.64 3.81 -4.41
CA VAL A 97 10.46 3.73 -5.27
C VAL A 97 9.90 2.32 -5.19
N LEU A 98 8.64 2.20 -4.78
CA LEU A 98 7.90 0.95 -4.70
C LEU A 98 7.45 0.55 -6.11
N ARG A 99 8.26 -0.29 -6.75
CA ARG A 99 8.07 -0.69 -8.16
C ARG A 99 7.04 -1.80 -8.36
N ARG A 100 6.73 -2.60 -7.34
CA ARG A 100 5.82 -3.76 -7.44
C ARG A 100 4.66 -3.63 -6.45
N LEU A 101 3.48 -4.10 -6.86
CA LEU A 101 2.37 -4.38 -5.95
C LEU A 101 2.80 -5.57 -5.10
N THR A 102 3.25 -5.35 -3.86
CA THR A 102 3.71 -6.44 -2.99
C THR A 102 2.51 -7.16 -2.37
N ALA A 103 1.67 -7.77 -3.20
CA ALA A 103 0.83 -8.88 -2.79
C ALA A 103 1.28 -10.08 -3.62
N ARG A 104 2.00 -11.02 -2.98
CA ARG A 104 2.07 -12.39 -3.51
C ARG A 104 0.67 -12.97 -3.31
N ILE A 105 -0.17 -12.85 -4.32
CA ILE A 105 -1.39 -13.66 -4.40
C ILE A 105 -0.90 -14.97 -4.99
N ASP A 106 -0.57 -15.93 -4.13
CA ASP A 106 -0.41 -17.30 -4.58
C ASP A 106 -1.80 -17.75 -5.06
N THR A 107 -2.01 -17.79 -6.37
CA THR A 107 -3.24 -18.30 -6.98
C THR A 107 -3.25 -19.81 -6.81
N THR A 108 -3.60 -20.30 -5.63
CA THR A 108 -3.86 -21.73 -5.41
C THR A 108 -5.27 -22.04 -5.92
N THR A 109 -5.45 -21.99 -7.24
CA THR A 109 -6.69 -22.46 -7.87
C THR A 109 -6.40 -23.11 -9.21
N SER A 110 -5.94 -24.35 -9.15
CA SER A 110 -6.33 -25.41 -10.08
C SER A 110 -5.88 -26.76 -9.52
N TRP A 111 -6.73 -27.40 -8.72
CA TRP A 111 -6.72 -28.85 -8.67
C TRP A 111 -7.37 -29.35 -9.95
N THR A 112 -6.55 -29.57 -10.98
CA THR A 112 -6.87 -30.50 -12.07
C THR A 112 -5.60 -31.26 -12.41
N SER A 113 -5.71 -32.58 -12.28
CA SER A 113 -4.72 -33.62 -12.52
C SER A 113 -3.89 -33.46 -13.81
N THR A 114 -2.58 -33.49 -13.66
CA THR A 114 -1.59 -34.24 -14.48
C THR A 114 -0.27 -34.12 -13.70
N ALA A 115 0.14 -35.16 -12.98
CA ALA A 115 1.02 -36.21 -13.48
C ALA A 115 2.35 -35.64 -14.03
N GLU A 116 3.43 -36.12 -13.39
CA GLU A 116 4.82 -36.21 -13.85
C GLU A 116 5.87 -35.18 -13.39
N CYS A 117 6.99 -35.78 -12.95
CA CYS A 117 8.37 -35.28 -12.86
C CYS A 117 8.84 -34.52 -11.61
N TRP A 118 9.17 -35.31 -10.58
CA TRP A 118 10.51 -35.43 -9.95
C TRP A 118 11.52 -34.29 -10.14
N PHE A 119 11.88 -33.58 -9.07
CA PHE A 119 13.15 -33.71 -8.29
C PHE A 119 13.11 -32.84 -7.04
#